data_AF-A0A1X2GFY1-F1
#
_entry.id   AF-A0A1X2GFY1-F1
#
_cell.length_a   1.000
_cell.length_b   1.000
_cell.length_c   1.000
_cell.angle_alpha   90.00
_cell.angle_beta   90.00
_cell.angle_gamma   90.00
#
_symmetry.space_group_name_H-M   'P 1'
#
loop_
_entity.id
_entity.type
_entity.pdbx_description
1 polymer ?
#
loop_
_entity_poly.entity_id
_entity_poly.type
_entity_poly.pdbx_seq_one_letter_code
_entity_poly.pdbx_strand_id
1 'polypeptide(L)'
;MTRSTEAFAVLGVATMIYLGLFFHLVPMSDTIQQKIVPVFPWWVLMTFGSYSLGNLGWHIMTFSDCPAAYEELMQEIQTAKSDLTSKGVQL
;
A
#
# COMPACT_ATOMS: atom_id res chain seq x y z
N MET A 1 -3.60 -19.24 -3.90
CA MET A 1 -2.64 -18.79 -2.85
C MET A 1 -3.15 -17.47 -2.31
N THR A 2 -3.04 -17.19 -1.00
CA THR A 2 -3.44 -15.88 -0.48
C THR A 2 -2.38 -14.84 -0.85
N ARG A 3 -2.79 -13.59 -1.14
CA ARG A 3 -1.85 -12.49 -1.51
C ARG A 3 -0.73 -12.30 -0.47
N SER A 4 -1.00 -12.63 0.80
CA SER A 4 -0.01 -12.65 1.87
C SER A 4 1.10 -13.68 1.62
N THR A 5 0.77 -14.90 1.22
CA THR A 5 1.75 -15.96 0.94
C THR A 5 2.64 -15.59 -0.24
N GLU A 6 2.09 -14.96 -1.28
CA GLU A 6 2.87 -14.48 -2.42
C GLU A 6 3.87 -13.39 -2.00
N ALA A 7 3.44 -12.42 -1.17
CA ALA A 7 4.33 -11.39 -0.66
C ALA A 7 5.49 -11.95 0.17
N PHE A 8 5.19 -12.91 1.06
CA PHE A 8 6.23 -13.60 1.84
C PHE A 8 7.18 -14.42 0.96
N ALA A 9 6.67 -15.08 -0.08
CA ALA A 9 7.50 -15.83 -1.02
C ALA A 9 8.47 -14.91 -1.77
N VAL A 10 8.00 -13.78 -2.28
CA VAL A 10 8.84 -12.79 -2.97
C VAL A 10 9.91 -12.21 -2.03
N LEU A 11 9.54 -11.84 -0.80
CA LEU A 11 10.49 -11.36 0.21
C LEU A 11 11.54 -12.41 0.56
N GLY A 12 11.14 -13.68 0.69
CA GLY A 12 12.05 -14.78 0.96
C GLY A 12 13.07 -14.97 -0.17
N VAL A 13 12.63 -14.97 -1.42
CA VAL A 13 13.53 -15.06 -2.59
C VAL A 13 14.48 -13.87 -2.66
N ALA A 14 13.98 -12.64 -2.46
CA ALA A 14 14.81 -11.44 -2.45
C ALA A 14 15.89 -11.50 -1.34
N THR A 15 15.54 -12.03 -0.17
CA THR A 15 16.47 -12.21 0.95
C THR A 15 17.52 -13.28 0.64
N MET A 16 17.13 -14.40 0.00
CA MET A 16 18.08 -15.42 -0.45
C MET A 16 19.09 -14.86 -1.46
N ILE A 17 18.63 -14.04 -2.41
CA ILE A 17 19.52 -13.36 -3.39
C ILE A 17 20.48 -12.41 -2.67
N TYR A 18 19.98 -11.61 -1.73
CA TYR A 18 20.81 -10.69 -0.95
C TYR A 18 21.89 -11.41 -0.14
N LEU A 19 21.55 -12.51 0.53
CA LEU A 19 22.51 -13.32 1.28
C LEU A 19 23.57 -13.93 0.34
N GLY A 20 23.17 -14.41 -0.85
CA GLY A 20 24.10 -14.89 -1.86
C GLY A 20 25.11 -13.81 -2.31
N LEU A 21 24.66 -12.57 -2.49
CA LEU A 21 25.53 -11.43 -2.79
C LEU A 21 26.45 -11.06 -1.62
N PHE A 22 25.96 -11.17 -0.38
CA PHE A 22 26.71 -10.90 0.84
C PHE A 22 27.86 -11.91 1.05
N PHE A 23 27.64 -13.20 0.79
CA PHE A 23 28.64 -14.26 0.95
C PHE A 23 29.67 -14.37 -0.18
N HIS A 24 29.73 -13.40 -1.11
CA HIS A 24 30.66 -13.43 -2.24
C HIS A 24 30.50 -14.64 -3.16
N LEU A 25 29.26 -15.16 -3.31
CA LEU A 25 28.99 -16.27 -4.22
C LEU A 25 29.11 -15.87 -5.72
N VAL A 26 29.06 -14.57 -6.01
CA VAL A 26 29.19 -14.00 -7.36
C VAL A 26 30.47 -13.17 -7.41
N PRO A 27 31.39 -13.41 -8.37
CA PRO A 27 32.60 -12.61 -8.53
C PRO A 27 32.22 -11.22 -9.03
N MET A 28 32.17 -10.25 -8.11
CA MET A 28 31.92 -8.83 -8.36
C MET A 28 33.19 -8.03 -8.05
N SER A 29 33.22 -6.75 -8.40
CA SER A 29 34.32 -5.88 -8.00
C SER A 29 34.30 -5.61 -6.49
N ASP A 30 35.46 -5.62 -5.85
CA ASP A 30 35.61 -5.41 -4.40
C ASP A 30 34.94 -4.12 -3.91
N THR A 31 34.93 -3.09 -4.78
CA THR A 31 34.35 -1.78 -4.44
C THR A 31 32.83 -1.87 -4.26
N ILE A 32 32.13 -2.61 -5.12
CA ILE A 32 30.68 -2.78 -5.03
C ILE A 32 30.34 -3.63 -3.81
N GLN A 33 31.14 -4.67 -3.58
CA GLN A 33 30.85 -5.64 -2.55
C GLN A 33 31.02 -5.12 -1.13
N GLN A 34 32.07 -4.31 -0.89
CA GLN A 34 32.31 -3.75 0.44
C GLN A 34 31.50 -2.48 0.71
N LYS A 35 31.19 -1.68 -0.32
CA LYS A 35 30.54 -0.37 -0.12
C LYS A 35 29.05 -0.36 -0.39
N ILE A 36 28.58 -1.11 -1.39
CA ILE A 36 27.20 -1.02 -1.87
C ILE A 36 26.34 -2.10 -1.25
N VAL A 37 26.79 -3.36 -1.26
CA VAL A 37 26.01 -4.50 -0.75
C VAL A 37 25.54 -4.29 0.70
N PRO A 38 26.37 -3.85 1.66
CA PRO A 38 25.92 -3.69 3.05
C PRO A 38 24.89 -2.57 3.26
N VAL A 39 24.93 -1.53 2.43
CA VAL A 39 24.06 -0.34 2.57
C VAL A 39 22.77 -0.49 1.76
N PHE A 40 22.74 -1.43 0.80
CA PHE A 40 21.62 -1.65 -0.09
C PHE A 40 20.27 -1.88 0.62
N PRO A 41 20.16 -2.72 1.69
CA PRO A 41 18.89 -2.91 2.38
C PRO A 41 18.36 -1.63 3.03
N TRP A 42 19.25 -0.81 3.58
CA TRP A 42 18.89 0.47 4.17
C TRP A 42 18.36 1.45 3.12
N TRP A 43 19.00 1.46 1.95
CA TRP A 43 18.60 2.27 0.81
C TRP A 43 17.21 1.87 0.29
N VAL A 44 16.94 0.56 0.21
CA VAL A 44 15.62 0.02 -0.15
C VAL A 44 14.55 0.42 0.87
N LEU A 45 14.86 0.35 2.17
CA LEU A 45 13.93 0.77 3.23
C LEU A 45 13.59 2.26 3.14
N MET A 46 14.59 3.12 2.94
CA MET A 46 14.38 4.57 2.82
C MET A 46 13.56 4.93 1.59
N THR A 47 13.88 4.38 0.43
CA THR A 47 13.13 4.63 -0.82
C THR A 47 11.70 4.13 -0.73
N PHE A 48 11.48 2.95 -0.16
CA PHE A 48 10.15 2.42 0.09
C PHE A 48 9.34 3.32 1.06
N GLY A 49 9.97 3.78 2.14
CA GLY A 49 9.36 4.71 3.09
C GLY A 49 8.93 6.02 2.44
N SER A 50 9.81 6.67 1.70
CA SER A 50 9.51 7.91 0.97
C SER A 50 8.43 7.71 -0.09
N TYR A 51 8.47 6.61 -0.85
CA TYR A 51 7.45 6.28 -1.84
C TYR A 51 6.07 6.07 -1.21
N SER A 52 6.01 5.31 -0.10
CA SER A 52 4.77 5.06 0.64
C SER A 52 4.15 6.37 1.16
N LEU A 53 4.97 7.23 1.78
CA LEU A 53 4.54 8.54 2.27
C LEU A 53 4.08 9.46 1.14
N GLY A 54 4.82 9.51 0.03
CA GLY A 54 4.46 10.32 -1.14
C GLY A 54 3.14 9.88 -1.75
N ASN A 55 2.95 8.56 -1.91
CA ASN A 55 1.71 8.01 -2.44
C ASN A 55 0.53 8.28 -1.50
N LEU A 56 0.70 8.07 -0.20
CA LEU A 56 -0.34 8.37 0.79
C LEU A 56 -0.69 9.86 0.79
N GLY A 57 0.32 10.73 0.78
CA GLY A 57 0.13 12.18 0.71
C GLY A 57 -0.61 12.60 -0.56
N TRP A 58 -0.27 12.03 -1.72
CA TRP A 58 -0.98 12.25 -2.97
C TRP A 58 -2.44 11.83 -2.90
N HIS A 59 -2.72 10.65 -2.35
CA HIS A 59 -4.09 10.17 -2.18
C HIS A 59 -4.90 11.02 -1.21
N ILE A 60 -4.30 11.49 -0.11
CA ILE A 60 -4.97 12.41 0.83
C ILE A 60 -5.28 13.74 0.14
N MET A 61 -4.34 14.30 -0.61
CA MET A 61 -4.56 15.57 -1.34
C MET A 61 -5.59 15.43 -2.45
N THR A 62 -5.71 14.24 -3.05
CA THR A 62 -6.62 13.93 -4.17
C THR A 62 -7.88 13.21 -3.71
N PHE A 63 -8.14 13.13 -2.39
CA PHE A 63 -9.44 12.70 -1.89
C PHE A 63 -10.43 13.80 -2.25
N SER A 64 -10.93 13.73 -3.50
CA SER A 64 -12.09 14.50 -3.91
C SER A 64 -13.18 14.07 -2.93
N ASP A 65 -13.66 15.02 -2.12
CA ASP A 65 -14.97 14.88 -1.52
C ASP A 65 -15.87 14.35 -2.66
N CYS A 66 -16.63 13.30 -2.40
CA CYS A 66 -17.58 12.74 -3.36
C CYS A 66 -18.94 13.40 -3.07
N PRO A 67 -19.18 14.67 -3.43
CA PRO A 67 -20.44 15.34 -3.15
C PRO A 67 -21.60 14.62 -3.84
N ALA A 68 -21.36 14.06 -5.02
CA ALA A 68 -22.36 13.28 -5.76
C ALA A 68 -22.82 12.04 -4.98
N ALA A 69 -21.89 11.28 -4.41
CA ALA A 69 -22.23 10.11 -3.59
C ALA A 69 -22.94 10.52 -2.29
N TYR A 70 -22.57 11.67 -1.71
CA TYR A 70 -23.26 12.22 -0.54
C TYR A 70 -24.70 12.64 -0.86
N GLU A 71 -24.92 13.32 -1.99
CA GLU A 71 -26.26 13.74 -2.44
C GLU A 71 -27.15 12.55 -2.78
N GLU A 72 -26.63 11.54 -3.48
CA GLU A 72 -27.34 10.29 -3.79
C GLU A 72 -27.77 9.57 -2.50
N LEU A 73 -26.85 9.40 -1.55
CA LEU A 73 -27.15 8.76 -0.26
C LEU A 73 -28.22 9.54 0.53
N MET A 74 -28.18 10.87 0.47
CA MET A 74 -29.17 11.71 1.16
C MET A 74 -30.56 11.59 0.54
N GLN A 75 -30.65 11.48 -0.80
CA GLN A 75 -31.92 11.22 -1.49
C GLN A 75 -32.51 9.84 -1.14
N GLU A 76 -31.67 8.81 -1.07
CA GLU A 76 -32.10 7.47 -0.65
C GLU A 76 -32.64 7.49 0.79
N ILE A 77 -31.97 8.21 1.71
CA ILE A 77 -32.44 8.38 3.08
C ILE A 77 -33.80 9.07 3.12
N GLN A 78 -34.01 10.14 2.36
CA GLN A 78 -35.30 10.83 2.32
C GLN A 78 -36.42 9.93 1.80
N THR A 79 -36.14 9.15 0.75
CA THR A 79 -37.09 8.20 0.17
C THR A 79 -37.45 7.10 1.17
N ALA A 80 -36.44 6.51 1.83
CA ALA A 80 -36.65 5.49 2.86
C ALA A 80 -37.43 6.03 4.07
N LYS A 81 -37.15 7.27 4.49
CA LYS A 81 -37.91 7.92 5.57
C LYS A 81 -39.38 8.10 5.19
N SER A 82 -39.67 8.56 3.98
CA SER A 82 -41.04 8.71 3.49
C SER A 82 -41.77 7.38 3.42
N ASP A 83 -41.13 6.32 2.93
CA ASP A 83 -41.73 4.98 2.87
C ASP A 83 -42.02 4.42 4.27
N LEU A 84 -41.10 4.59 5.23
CA LEU A 84 -41.30 4.18 6.62
C LEU A 84 -42.43 4.97 7.31
N THR A 85 -42.52 6.27 7.09
CA THR A 85 -43.66 7.08 7.58
C THR A 85 -44.97 6.64 6.95
N SER A 86 -44.99 6.28 5.66
CA SER A 86 -46.18 5.74 4.99
C SER A 86 -46.64 4.39 5.57
N LYS A 87 -45.70 3.60 6.08
CA LYS A 87 -45.95 2.34 6.80
C LYS A 87 -46.32 2.53 8.28
N GLY A 88 -46.50 3.78 8.73
CA GLY A 88 -46.93 4.11 10.09
C GLY A 88 -45.81 4.11 11.14
N VAL A 89 -44.54 4.00 10.71
CA VAL A 89 -43.39 4.10 11.61
C VAL A 89 -43.05 5.59 11.80
N GLN A 90 -43.14 6.09 13.03
CA GLN A 90 -42.69 7.44 13.36
C GLN A 90 -41.16 7.43 13.41
N LEU A 91 -40.52 8.27 12.59
CA LEU A 91 -39.08 8.47 12.47
C LEU A 91 -38.64 9.77 13.10
#